data_AF-A0A6G2V6G8-F1
#
_entry.id   AF-A0A6G2V6G8-F1
#
_cell.length_a   1.000
_cell.length_b   1.000
_cell.length_c   1.000
_cell.angle_alpha   90.00
_cell.angle_beta   90.00
_cell.angle_gamma   90.00
#
_symmetry.space_group_name_H-M   'P 1'
#
loop_
_entity.id
_entity.type
_entity.pdbx_description
1 polymer ?
#
loop_
_entity_poly.entity_id
_entity_poly.type
_entity_poly.pdbx_seq_one_letter_code
_entity_poly.pdbx_strand_id
1 'polypeptide(L)' 'RQLHRRALTAFGYGPKTLARVLRLQRALALVRAGLPYADAALAAGCADQAHLARDMRDLAGTTLTAYFGRS' A
#
# COMPACT_ATOMS: atom_id res chain seq x y z
N ARG A 1 14.43 6.94 16.04
CA ARG A 1 14.69 8.22 15.33
C ARG A 1 15.68 8.12 14.16
N GLN A 2 16.55 7.11 14.07
CA GLN A 2 17.51 6.97 12.95
C GLN A 2 16.83 6.59 11.62
N LEU A 3 15.80 5.73 11.68
CA LEU A 3 15.01 5.33 10.52
C LEU A 3 14.30 6.51 9.82
N HIS A 4 13.90 7.52 10.60
CA HIS A 4 13.26 8.75 10.10
C HIS A 4 14.16 9.59 9.20
N ARG A 5 15.40 9.80 9.61
CA ARG A 5 16.37 10.51 8.78
C ARG A 5 16.74 9.71 7.54
N ARG A 6 17.02 8.41 7.67
CA ARG A 6 17.39 7.56 6.52
C ARG A 6 16.34 7.53 5.42
N ALA A 7 15.05 7.46 5.75
CA ALA A 7 13.98 7.46 4.75
C ALA A 7 13.88 8.79 3.99
N LEU A 8 13.97 9.93 4.70
CA LEU A 8 13.94 11.26 4.08
C LEU A 8 15.12 11.46 3.12
N THR A 9 16.33 11.08 3.53
CA THR A 9 17.54 11.26 2.71
C THR A 9 17.57 10.32 1.50
N ALA A 10 16.96 9.13 1.59
CA ALA A 10 17.02 8.12 0.54
C ALA A 10 15.89 8.23 -0.51
N PHE A 11 14.70 8.70 -0.12
CA PHE A 11 13.51 8.64 -1.00
C PHE A 11 12.73 9.96 -1.11
N GLY A 12 13.12 11.00 -0.37
CA GLY A 12 12.40 12.29 -0.37
C GLY A 12 11.09 12.28 0.46
N TYR A 13 10.77 11.17 1.12
CA TYR A 13 9.60 11.06 2.00
C TYR A 13 9.92 10.34 3.32
N GLY A 14 9.19 10.68 4.37
CA GLY A 14 9.40 10.10 5.70
C GLY A 14 9.00 8.62 5.81
N PRO A 15 9.41 7.90 6.87
CA PRO A 15 9.14 6.46 7.05
C PRO A 15 7.66 6.09 7.04
N LYS A 16 6.78 7.01 7.42
CA LYS A 16 5.34 6.78 7.39
C LYS A 16 4.86 6.57 5.94
N THR A 17 5.33 7.40 5.01
CA THR A 17 5.03 7.26 3.58
C THR A 17 5.66 5.98 3.04
N LEU A 18 6.91 5.69 3.40
CA LEU A 18 7.56 4.43 2.99
C LEU A 18 6.76 3.20 3.46
N ALA A 19 6.31 3.19 4.72
CA ALA A 19 5.49 2.11 5.24
C ALA A 19 4.18 1.95 4.46
N ARG A 20 3.51 3.05 4.09
CA ARG A 20 2.29 3.02 3.25
C ARG A 20 2.58 2.40 1.87
N VAL A 21 3.67 2.83 1.22
CA VAL A 21 4.09 2.29 -0.09
C VAL A 21 4.35 0.79 -0.01
N LEU A 22 5.13 0.34 0.98
CA LEU A 22 5.45 -1.08 1.16
C LEU A 22 4.20 -1.92 1.46
N ARG A 23 3.27 -1.41 2.27
CA ARG A 23 1.97 -2.08 2.50
C ARG A 23 1.18 -2.20 1.21
N LEU A 24 1.06 -1.11 0.44
CA LEU A 24 0.32 -1.13 -0.82
C LEU A 24 0.94 -2.14 -1.81
N GLN A 25 2.27 -2.14 -1.97
CA GLN A 25 2.96 -3.10 -2.83
C GLN A 25 2.69 -4.56 -2.42
N ARG A 26 2.76 -4.86 -1.12
CA ARG A 26 2.45 -6.19 -0.58
C ARG A 26 0.99 -6.58 -0.82
N ALA A 27 0.05 -5.68 -0.58
CA ALA A 27 -1.36 -5.94 -0.83
C ALA A 27 -1.63 -6.24 -2.31
N LEU A 28 -1.06 -5.47 -3.23
CA LEU A 28 -1.21 -5.70 -4.67
C LEU A 28 -0.64 -7.06 -5.10
N ALA A 29 0.47 -7.50 -4.54
CA ALA A 29 1.04 -8.83 -4.81
C ALA A 29 0.10 -9.95 -4.33
N LEU A 30 -0.48 -9.81 -3.13
CA LEU A 30 -1.43 -10.80 -2.58
C LEU A 30 -2.73 -10.88 -3.39
N VAL A 31 -3.25 -9.74 -3.83
CA VAL A 31 -4.44 -9.70 -4.69
C VAL A 31 -4.16 -10.38 -6.04
N ARG A 32 -2.99 -10.15 -6.65
CA ARG A 32 -2.59 -10.88 -7.87
C ARG A 32 -2.50 -12.38 -7.65
N ALA A 33 -2.14 -12.82 -6.44
CA ALA A 33 -2.12 -14.22 -6.05
C ALA A 33 -3.52 -14.79 -5.74
N GLY A 34 -4.59 -14.00 -5.90
CA GLY A 34 -5.98 -14.43 -5.77
C GLY A 34 -6.62 -14.14 -4.41
N LEU A 35 -5.94 -13.44 -3.49
CA LEU A 35 -6.57 -13.08 -2.22
C LEU A 35 -7.67 -12.02 -2.43
N PRO A 36 -8.82 -12.16 -1.74
CA PRO A 36 -9.82 -11.10 -1.65
C PRO A 36 -9.21 -9.81 -1.10
N TYR A 37 -9.73 -8.66 -1.51
CA TYR A 37 -9.18 -7.35 -1.13
C TYR A 37 -9.14 -7.12 0.39
N ALA A 38 -10.13 -7.61 1.13
CA ALA A 38 -10.15 -7.51 2.59
C ALA A 38 -9.03 -8.32 3.24
N ASP A 39 -8.84 -9.56 2.81
CA ASP A 39 -7.81 -10.45 3.35
C ASP A 39 -6.41 -9.95 2.98
N ALA A 40 -6.23 -9.49 1.74
CA ALA A 40 -4.99 -8.88 1.28
C ALA A 40 -4.64 -7.60 2.07
N ALA A 41 -5.63 -6.79 2.44
CA ALA A 41 -5.42 -5.61 3.27
C ALA A 41 -4.90 -5.98 4.66
N LEU A 42 -5.56 -6.92 5.34
CA LEU A 42 -5.14 -7.40 6.66
C LEU A 42 -3.75 -8.02 6.61
N ALA A 43 -3.50 -8.91 5.64
CA ALA A 43 -2.21 -9.57 5.45
C ALA A 43 -1.07 -8.61 5.05
N ALA A 44 -1.40 -7.44 4.51
CA ALA A 44 -0.46 -6.36 4.22
C ALA A 44 -0.27 -5.39 5.40
N GLY A 45 -1.01 -5.54 6.50
CA GLY A 45 -0.92 -4.67 7.69
C GLY A 45 -1.79 -3.42 7.63
N CYS A 46 -2.81 -3.39 6.75
CA CYS A 46 -3.90 -2.43 6.85
C CYS A 46 -4.91 -2.91 7.91
N ALA A 47 -5.62 -1.96 8.51
CA ALA A 47 -6.63 -2.28 9.54
C ALA A 47 -7.88 -2.95 8.94
N ASP A 48 -8.20 -2.60 7.69
CA ASP A 48 -9.34 -3.09 6.92
C ASP A 48 -9.14 -2.77 5.42
N GLN A 49 -10.07 -3.20 4.58
CA GLN A 49 -10.06 -2.91 3.15
C GLN A 49 -10.18 -1.41 2.84
N ALA A 50 -10.89 -0.62 3.66
CA ALA A 50 -11.09 0.81 3.44
C ALA A 50 -9.80 1.61 3.69
N HIS A 51 -8.95 1.17 4.62
CA HIS A 51 -7.59 1.66 4.81
C HIS A 51 -6.77 1.41 3.55
N LEU A 52 -6.74 0.18 3.02
CA LEU A 52 -6.03 -0.12 1.77
C LEU A 52 -6.55 0.73 0.60
N ALA A 53 -7.86 0.90 0.49
CA ALA A 53 -8.47 1.70 -0.57
C ALA A 53 -8.14 3.20 -0.47
N ARG A 54 -7.87 3.73 0.72
CA ARG A 54 -7.36 5.10 0.92
C ARG A 54 -5.90 5.20 0.49
N ASP A 55 -5.05 4.27 0.93
CA ASP A 55 -3.64 4.22 0.51
C ASP A 55 -3.52 4.10 -1.03
N MET A 56 -4.37 3.30 -1.67
CA MET A 56 -4.41 3.16 -3.14
C MET A 56 -4.78 4.49 -3.84
N ARG A 57 -5.79 5.21 -3.35
CA ARG A 57 -6.17 6.50 -3.92
C ARG A 57 -5.08 7.55 -3.72
N ASP A 58 -4.56 7.66 -2.50
CA ASP A 58 -3.57 8.68 -2.14
C ASP A 58 -2.22 8.47 -2.85
N LEU A 59 -1.82 7.21 -3.09
CA LEU A 59 -0.50 6.89 -3.65
C LEU A 59 -0.55 6.60 -5.16
N ALA A 60 -1.60 5.97 -5.67
CA ALA A 60 -1.69 5.54 -7.07
C ALA A 60 -2.78 6.27 -7.87
N GLY A 61 -3.53 7.18 -7.25
CA GLY A 61 -4.54 8.02 -7.93
C GLY A 61 -5.73 7.24 -8.51
N THR A 62 -5.92 5.97 -8.12
CA THR A 62 -6.98 5.12 -8.67
C THR A 62 -7.50 4.13 -7.63
N THR A 63 -8.44 3.26 -7.99
CA THR A 63 -9.00 2.23 -7.09
C THR A 63 -8.36 0.87 -7.37
N LEU A 64 -8.46 -0.06 -6.40
CA LEU A 64 -8.02 -1.45 -6.60
C LEU A 64 -8.74 -2.08 -7.81
N THR A 65 -10.07 -1.96 -7.87
CA THR A 65 -10.87 -2.49 -8.98
C THR A 65 -10.43 -1.92 -10.34
N ALA A 66 -10.19 -0.61 -10.44
CA ALA A 66 -9.75 -0.01 -11.70
C ALA A 66 -8.31 -0.40 -12.05
N TYR A 67 -7.44 -0.60 -11.06
CA TYR A 67 -6.06 -1.05 -11.27
C TYR A 67 -6.00 -2.47 -11.81
N PHE A 68 -6.79 -3.40 -11.24
CA PHE A 68 -6.83 -4.80 -11.67
C PHE A 68 -7.72 -5.05 -12.89
N GLY A 69 -8.71 -4.20 -13.16
CA GLY A 69 -9.52 -4.29 -14.38
C GLY A 69 -8.79 -3.86 -15.67
N ARG A 70 -7.59 -3.28 -15.56
CA ARG A 70 -6.75 -2.85 -16.68
C ARG A 70 -5.55 -3.78 -16.94
N SER A 71 -5.36 -4.81 -16.13
CA SER A 71 -4.19 -5.70 -16.14
C SER A 71 -4.52 -7.10 -16.62
#